data_AF-A0A7W4KE09-F1
#
_entry.id   AF-A0A7W4KE09-F1
#
_cell.length_a   1.000
_cell.length_b   1.000
_cell.length_c   1.000
_cell.angle_alpha   90.00
_cell.angle_beta   90.00
_cell.angle_gamma   90.00
#
_symmetry.space_group_name_H-M   'P 1'
#
loop_
_entity.id
_entity.type
_entity.pdbx_description
1 polymer ?
#
loop_
_entity_poly.entity_id
_entity_poly.type
_entity_poly.pdbx_seq_one_letter_code
_entity_poly.pdbx_strand_id
1 'polypeptide(L)'
;MRRWSFGGNIRGKPYEDHGTVLAFAPPSGLSYSYWSSFSGTEDVPEARLVIRYRLDEENGRVNVRVTTANCATEEQADHAARNWDIVLHGLKTLVESRA
;
A
#
# COMPACT_ATOMS: atom_id res chain seq x y z
N MET A 1 -1.96 3.69 -18.56
CA MET A 1 -1.81 3.69 -17.09
C MET A 1 -0.33 3.67 -16.74
N ARG A 2 0.10 4.25 -15.61
CA ARG A 2 1.53 4.33 -15.24
C ARG A 2 1.92 3.13 -14.38
N ARG A 3 2.94 2.36 -14.80
CA ARG A 3 3.55 1.28 -14.03
C ARG A 3 4.62 1.83 -13.08
N TRP A 4 4.75 1.24 -11.91
CA TRP A 4 5.84 1.47 -10.97
C TRP A 4 6.49 0.13 -10.60
N SER A 5 7.77 0.16 -10.24
CA SER A 5 8.46 -0.97 -9.64
C SER A 5 9.46 -0.48 -8.59
N PHE A 6 9.65 -1.30 -7.56
CA PHE A 6 10.69 -1.18 -6.56
C PHE A 6 11.46 -2.48 -6.54
N GLY A 7 12.77 -2.40 -6.41
CA GLY A 7 13.61 -3.58 -6.30
C GLY A 7 14.74 -3.35 -5.33
N GLY A 8 15.26 -4.44 -4.77
CA GLY A 8 16.38 -4.38 -3.85
C GLY A 8 16.83 -5.75 -3.41
N ASN A 9 17.57 -5.80 -2.32
CA ASN A 9 18.06 -7.04 -1.73
C ASN A 9 17.77 -7.05 -0.23
N ILE A 10 17.12 -8.11 0.25
CA ILE A 10 16.84 -8.34 1.67
C ILE A 10 17.58 -9.61 2.09
N ARG A 11 18.60 -9.46 2.95
CA ARG A 11 19.39 -10.58 3.50
C ARG A 11 19.93 -11.53 2.42
N GLY A 12 20.43 -10.98 1.32
CA GLY A 12 20.97 -11.73 0.19
C GLY A 12 19.91 -12.14 -0.85
N LYS A 13 18.62 -12.05 -0.55
CA LYS A 13 17.54 -12.39 -1.48
C LYS A 13 17.10 -11.16 -2.28
N PRO A 14 17.22 -11.14 -3.62
CA PRO A 14 16.66 -10.05 -4.41
C PRO A 14 15.13 -10.06 -4.28
N TYR A 15 14.54 -8.87 -4.29
CA TYR A 15 13.09 -8.70 -4.35
C TYR A 15 12.73 -7.68 -5.43
N GLU A 16 11.56 -7.88 -6.02
CA GLU A 16 10.91 -6.94 -6.93
C GLU A 16 9.43 -6.85 -6.55
N ASP A 17 8.99 -5.62 -6.28
CA ASP A 17 7.59 -5.28 -6.11
C ASP A 17 7.18 -4.37 -7.26
N HIS A 18 6.00 -4.56 -7.82
CA HIS A 18 5.51 -3.69 -8.88
C HIS A 18 4.01 -3.58 -8.91
N GLY A 19 3.56 -2.59 -9.67
CA GLY A 19 2.16 -2.30 -9.76
C GLY A 19 1.83 -1.28 -10.83
N THR A 20 0.54 -0.96 -10.92
CA THR A 20 0.01 0.01 -11.87
C THR A 20 -0.91 0.97 -11.12
N VAL A 21 -0.77 2.26 -11.38
CA VAL A 21 -1.68 3.28 -10.86
C VAL A 21 -3.06 3.07 -11.49
N LEU A 22 -4.06 2.81 -10.64
CA LEU A 22 -5.45 2.60 -11.01
C LEU A 22 -6.27 3.90 -10.96
N ALA A 23 -6.03 4.73 -9.94
CA ALA A 23 -6.60 6.08 -9.85
C ALA A 23 -5.62 7.03 -9.16
N PHE A 24 -5.59 8.28 -9.62
CA PHE A 24 -4.74 9.33 -9.06
C PHE A 24 -5.52 10.64 -9.02
N ALA A 25 -5.93 11.05 -7.82
CA ALA A 25 -6.77 12.21 -7.57
C ALA A 25 -6.15 13.06 -6.45
N PRO A 26 -5.06 13.78 -6.70
CA PRO A 26 -4.48 14.68 -5.70
C PRO A 26 -5.45 15.85 -5.38
N PRO A 27 -5.51 16.31 -4.12
CA PRO A 27 -4.80 15.80 -2.94
C PRO A 27 -5.54 14.68 -2.20
N SER A 28 -6.66 14.18 -2.70
CA SER A 28 -7.62 13.37 -1.92
C SER A 28 -7.46 11.85 -2.01
N GLY A 29 -6.80 11.31 -3.03
CA GLY A 29 -6.69 9.85 -3.17
C GLY A 29 -5.72 9.31 -4.21
N LEU A 30 -5.31 8.08 -3.96
CA LEU A 30 -4.46 7.27 -4.83
C LEU A 30 -4.89 5.81 -4.72
N SER A 31 -4.93 5.08 -5.83
CA SER A 31 -5.03 3.63 -5.79
C SER A 31 -4.13 2.98 -6.83
N TYR A 32 -3.61 1.80 -6.48
CA TYR A 32 -2.75 1.02 -7.37
C TYR A 32 -2.90 -0.48 -7.12
N SER A 33 -2.61 -1.27 -8.15
CA SER A 33 -2.40 -2.70 -8.00
C SER A 33 -1.03 -2.96 -7.39
N TYR A 34 -0.87 -4.05 -6.65
CA TYR A 34 0.38 -4.45 -6.00
C TYR A 34 0.63 -5.94 -6.18
N TRP A 35 1.85 -6.28 -6.59
CA TRP A 35 2.40 -7.63 -6.57
C TRP A 35 3.85 -7.57 -6.05
N SER A 36 4.29 -8.65 -5.41
CA SER A 36 5.64 -8.80 -4.87
C SER A 36 6.21 -10.16 -5.26
N SER A 37 7.50 -10.21 -5.60
CA SER A 37 8.22 -11.46 -5.83
C SER A 37 8.25 -12.38 -4.60
N PHE A 38 7.97 -11.84 -3.41
CA PHE A 38 7.85 -12.61 -2.18
C PHE A 38 6.44 -13.13 -1.89
N SER A 39 5.45 -12.77 -2.70
CA SER A 39 4.07 -13.25 -2.54
C SER A 39 3.93 -14.78 -2.71
N GLY A 40 4.85 -15.41 -3.45
CA GLY A 40 4.73 -16.81 -3.81
C GLY A 40 3.58 -17.12 -4.78
N THR A 41 2.94 -16.09 -5.35
CA THR A 41 1.85 -16.22 -6.31
C THR A 41 2.28 -15.79 -7.71
N GLU A 42 1.63 -16.34 -8.73
CA GLU A 42 1.81 -15.87 -10.10
C GLU A 42 1.44 -14.39 -10.22
N ASP A 43 2.20 -13.66 -11.04
CA ASP A 43 1.90 -12.27 -11.35
C ASP A 43 0.84 -12.17 -12.45
N VAL A 44 -0.42 -12.39 -12.06
CA VAL A 44 -1.58 -12.21 -12.93
C VAL A 44 -2.46 -11.06 -12.41
N PRO A 45 -3.02 -10.20 -13.28
CA PRO A 45 -3.81 -9.04 -12.88
C PRO A 45 -4.91 -9.34 -11.85
N GLU A 46 -5.55 -10.50 -11.98
CA GLU A 46 -6.67 -10.98 -11.16
C GLU A 46 -6.24 -11.29 -9.72
N ALA A 47 -4.98 -11.64 -9.50
CA ALA A 47 -4.44 -12.01 -8.19
C ALA A 47 -3.74 -10.83 -7.48
N ARG A 48 -3.62 -9.67 -8.12
CA ARG A 48 -2.93 -8.51 -7.53
C ARG A 48 -3.76 -7.89 -6.42
N LEU A 49 -3.11 -7.52 -5.33
CA LEU A 49 -3.75 -6.71 -4.29
C LEU A 49 -4.08 -5.32 -4.84
N VAL A 50 -5.12 -4.70 -4.30
CA VAL A 50 -5.45 -3.31 -4.60
C VAL A 50 -5.32 -2.47 -3.34
N ILE A 51 -4.36 -1.55 -3.34
CA ILE A 51 -4.15 -0.60 -2.25
C ILE A 51 -4.82 0.72 -2.62
N ARG A 52 -5.64 1.25 -1.70
CA ARG A 52 -6.33 2.54 -1.86
C ARG A 52 -6.04 3.44 -0.67
N TYR A 53 -5.60 4.65 -0.96
CA TYR A 53 -5.49 5.76 -0.04
C TYR A 53 -6.65 6.72 -0.23
N ARG A 54 -7.21 7.17 0.89
CA ARG A 54 -8.16 8.27 0.93
C ARG A 54 -7.73 9.26 2.02
N LEU A 55 -7.75 10.53 1.65
CA LEU A 55 -7.45 11.65 2.52
C LEU A 55 -8.71 12.51 2.60
N ASP A 56 -9.25 12.64 3.80
CA ASP A 56 -10.43 13.44 4.09
C ASP A 56 -10.05 14.51 5.13
N GLU A 57 -10.23 15.80 4.80
CA GLU A 57 -9.99 16.91 5.74
C GLU A 57 -11.19 17.09 6.67
N GLU A 58 -10.93 17.17 7.98
CA GLU A 58 -11.95 17.35 9.00
C GLU A 58 -11.39 18.12 10.20
N ASN A 59 -12.06 19.20 10.60
CA ASN A 59 -11.71 20.00 11.79
C ASN A 59 -10.23 20.45 11.83
N GLY A 60 -9.67 20.83 10.67
CA GLY A 60 -8.27 21.26 10.55
C GLY A 60 -7.24 20.12 10.66
N ARG A 61 -7.69 18.87 10.56
CA ARG A 61 -6.86 17.66 10.53
C ARG A 61 -7.12 16.88 9.24
N VAL A 62 -6.20 16.00 8.87
CA VAL A 62 -6.35 15.08 7.73
C VAL A 62 -6.52 13.66 8.25
N ASN A 63 -7.67 13.06 7.96
CA ASN A 63 -7.90 11.64 8.18
C ASN A 63 -7.33 10.85 7.00
N VAL A 64 -6.42 9.92 7.31
CA VAL A 64 -5.81 9.02 6.32
C VAL A 64 -6.45 7.64 6.48
N ARG A 65 -7.07 7.13 5.41
CA ARG A 65 -7.58 5.75 5.35
C ARG A 65 -6.83 4.98 4.27
N VAL A 66 -6.33 3.80 4.64
CA VAL A 66 -5.75 2.84 3.70
C VAL A 66 -6.61 1.58 3.68
N THR A 67 -6.94 1.10 2.49
CA THR A 67 -7.65 -0.18 2.30
C THR A 67 -6.84 -1.06 1.39
N THR A 68 -6.63 -2.31 1.81
CA THR A 68 -6.10 -3.37 0.96
C THR A 68 -7.25 -4.29 0.60
N ALA A 69 -7.47 -4.49 -0.70
CA ALA A 69 -8.51 -5.37 -1.23
C ALA A 69 -7.89 -6.46 -2.11
N ASN A 70 -8.73 -7.44 -2.47
CA ASN A 70 -8.35 -8.62 -3.25
C ASN A 70 -7.38 -9.56 -2.52
N CYS A 71 -7.44 -9.58 -1.17
CA CYS A 71 -6.73 -10.57 -0.39
C CYS A 71 -7.35 -11.96 -0.64
N ALA A 72 -6.52 -12.95 -0.95
CA ALA A 72 -6.94 -14.31 -1.24
C ALA A 72 -7.43 -15.05 0.01
N THR A 73 -6.93 -14.67 1.19
CA THR A 73 -7.31 -15.28 2.48
C THR A 73 -7.45 -14.23 3.58
N GLU A 74 -8.11 -14.61 4.67
CA GLU A 74 -8.25 -13.79 5.87
C GLU A 74 -6.89 -13.51 6.51
N GLU A 75 -5.99 -14.49 6.55
CA GLU A 75 -4.63 -14.32 7.09
C GLU A 75 -3.83 -13.28 6.30
N GLN A 76 -4.02 -13.21 4.99
CA GLN A 76 -3.39 -12.18 4.15
C GLN A 76 -3.97 -10.80 4.46
N ALA A 77 -5.29 -10.69 4.66
CA ALA A 77 -5.94 -9.44 5.04
C ALA A 77 -5.47 -8.95 6.42
N ASP A 78 -5.40 -9.86 7.39
CA ASP A 78 -4.89 -9.62 8.74
C ASP A 78 -3.43 -9.18 8.75
N HIS A 79 -2.59 -9.86 7.95
CA HIS A 79 -1.19 -9.49 7.79
C HIS A 79 -1.05 -8.09 7.20
N ALA A 80 -1.83 -7.77 6.16
CA ALA A 80 -1.85 -6.44 5.56
C ALA A 80 -2.31 -5.38 6.57
N ALA A 81 -3.36 -5.65 7.35
CA ALA A 81 -3.86 -4.73 8.37
C ALA A 81 -2.81 -4.43 9.44
N ARG A 82 -2.12 -5.44 9.98
CA ARG A 82 -1.02 -5.26 10.94
C ARG A 82 0.14 -4.47 10.34
N ASN A 83 0.50 -4.73 9.09
CA ASN A 83 1.55 -3.97 8.42
C ASN A 83 1.17 -2.50 8.24
N TRP A 84 -0.07 -2.21 7.84
CA TRP A 84 -0.57 -0.85 7.72
C TRP A 84 -0.62 -0.10 9.04
N ASP A 85 -0.95 -0.78 10.15
CA ASP A 85 -0.91 -0.16 11.48
C ASP A 85 0.49 0.37 11.81
N ILE A 86 1.54 -0.44 11.58
CA ILE A 86 2.93 -0.04 11.77
C ILE A 86 3.29 1.16 10.87
N VAL A 87 2.95 1.10 9.59
CA VAL A 87 3.26 2.15 8.62
C VAL A 87 2.55 3.46 8.95
N LEU A 88 1.25 3.41 9.27
CA LEU A 88 0.47 4.59 9.60
C LEU A 88 0.87 5.20 10.94
N HIS A 89 1.25 4.38 11.93
CA HIS A 89 1.82 4.87 13.18
C HIS A 89 3.13 5.62 12.93
N GLY A 90 4.06 5.03 12.16
CA GLY A 90 5.32 5.69 11.79
C GLY A 90 5.11 6.98 11.00
N LEU A 91 4.17 6.99 10.06
CA LEU A 91 3.79 8.18 9.31
C LEU A 91 3.25 9.27 10.24
N LYS A 92 2.33 8.93 11.15
CA LYS A 92 1.77 9.84 12.15
C LYS A 92 2.89 10.47 12.98
N THR A 93 3.79 9.66 13.54
CA THR A 93 4.95 10.17 14.28
C THR A 93 5.80 11.12 13.44
N LEU A 94 6.10 10.76 12.18
CA LEU A 94 6.95 11.58 11.31
C LEU A 94 6.32 12.94 10.98
N VAL A 95 5.03 12.97 10.64
CA VAL A 95 4.37 14.20 10.15
C VAL A 95 3.86 15.09 11.27
N GLU A 96 3.50 14.51 12.42
CA GLU A 96 2.99 15.27 13.56
C GLU A 96 4.08 15.67 14.57
N SER A 97 5.28 15.07 14.53
CA SER A 97 6.40 15.45 15.43
C SER A 97 7.05 16.79 15.09
N ARG A 98 6.72 17.39 13.94
CA ARG A 98 7.26 18.68 13.49
C ARG A 98 6.34 19.87 13.79
N ALA A 99 5.51 19.77 14.83
CA ALA A 99 4.67 20.85 15.33
C ALA A 99 5.41 21.73 16.35
#